data_AF-A0A1E3H685-F1
#
_entry.id   AF-A0A1E3H685-F1
#
_cell.length_a   1.000
_cell.length_b   1.000
_cell.length_c   1.000
_cell.angle_alpha   90.00
_cell.angle_beta   90.00
_cell.angle_gamma   90.00
#
_symmetry.space_group_name_H-M   'P 1'
#
loop_
_entity.id
_entity.type
_entity.pdbx_description
1 polymer ?
#
loop_
_entity_poly.entity_id
_entity_poly.type
_entity_poly.pdbx_seq_one_letter_code
_entity_poly.pdbx_strand_id
1 'polypeptide(L)'
;MDVVVYHNPGCGTSRNTLALLRHQGIEPHVIEYLKTPPSAAMLVDLARRMRMPLRELLREKGTPFRDLGLGDPTVGDEALLAAIQEHPVLINRPIVVAPQGVKLCRPSETVLDLIPLVVAADLDKDDGTPFLRDEQISATDPRLAKALRAARLRPRISMSRRAGSLPSARSAARCSAMPASRSTAATH
;
A
#
# COMPACT_ATOMS: atom_id res chain seq x y z
N MET A 1 9.33 -10.85 2.46
CA MET A 1 8.35 -9.79 2.80
C MET A 1 7.02 -10.46 2.65
N ASP A 2 6.45 -10.88 3.77
CA ASP A 2 5.52 -12.00 3.73
C ASP A 2 4.10 -11.42 3.69
N VAL A 3 3.58 -11.30 2.48
CA VAL A 3 2.24 -10.76 2.22
C VAL A 3 1.30 -11.93 1.98
N VAL A 4 0.17 -11.95 2.69
CA VAL A 4 -0.88 -12.97 2.51
C VAL A 4 -2.11 -12.31 1.92
N VAL A 5 -2.66 -12.88 0.85
CA VAL A 5 -3.83 -12.35 0.14
C VAL A 5 -4.96 -13.37 0.16
N TYR A 6 -6.05 -13.03 0.84
CA TYR A 6 -7.29 -13.79 0.78
C TYR A 6 -7.99 -13.47 -0.55
N HIS A 7 -7.84 -14.39 -1.51
CA HIS A 7 -8.16 -14.21 -2.92
C HIS A 7 -9.41 -14.99 -3.33
N ASN A 8 -10.07 -14.50 -4.39
CA ASN A 8 -11.03 -15.29 -5.15
C ASN A 8 -10.82 -15.00 -6.65
N PRO A 9 -10.52 -16.01 -7.49
CA PRO A 9 -10.23 -15.83 -8.91
C PRO A 9 -11.40 -15.22 -9.70
N GLY A 10 -12.65 -15.44 -9.26
CA GLY A 10 -13.84 -14.84 -9.87
C GLY A 10 -14.03 -13.34 -9.58
N CYS A 11 -13.11 -12.68 -8.87
CA CYS A 11 -13.26 -11.29 -8.46
C CYS A 11 -12.22 -10.36 -9.12
N GLY A 12 -12.69 -9.42 -9.95
CA GLY A 12 -11.84 -8.47 -10.68
C GLY A 12 -10.91 -7.64 -9.78
N THR A 13 -11.42 -7.05 -8.70
CA THR A 13 -10.60 -6.29 -7.73
C THR A 13 -9.52 -7.17 -7.08
N SER A 14 -9.83 -8.45 -6.81
CA SER A 14 -8.89 -9.40 -6.23
C SER A 14 -7.77 -9.78 -7.19
N ARG A 15 -8.07 -9.94 -8.49
CA ARG A 15 -7.06 -10.16 -9.54
C ARG A 15 -6.18 -8.92 -9.73
N ASN A 16 -6.76 -7.72 -9.73
CA ASN A 16 -6.02 -6.46 -9.83
C ASN A 16 -5.05 -6.27 -8.64
N THR A 17 -5.50 -6.54 -7.40
CA THR A 17 -4.66 -6.48 -6.21
C THR A 17 -3.47 -7.45 -6.28
N LEU A 18 -3.69 -8.68 -6.76
CA LEU A 18 -2.60 -9.65 -6.95
C LEU A 18 -1.61 -9.20 -8.03
N ALA A 19 -2.10 -8.64 -9.15
CA ALA A 19 -1.25 -8.10 -10.20
C ALA A 19 -0.40 -6.89 -9.73
N LEU A 20 -0.99 -6.00 -8.92
CA LEU A 20 -0.27 -4.86 -8.33
C LEU A 20 0.86 -5.29 -7.40
N LEU A 21 0.63 -6.31 -6.56
CA LEU A 21 1.68 -6.85 -5.67
C LEU A 21 2.85 -7.43 -6.48
N ARG A 22 2.56 -8.22 -7.51
CA ARG A 22 3.58 -8.79 -8.41
C ARG A 22 4.35 -7.74 -9.20
N HIS A 23 3.67 -6.70 -9.68
CA HIS A 23 4.31 -5.56 -10.35
C HIS A 23 5.30 -4.83 -9.42
N GLN A 24 5.07 -4.86 -8.11
CA GLN A 24 5.96 -4.28 -7.10
C GLN A 24 7.07 -5.27 -6.65
N GLY A 25 7.27 -6.37 -7.38
CA GLY A 25 8.28 -7.39 -7.06
C GLY A 25 7.95 -8.27 -5.85
N ILE A 26 6.71 -8.22 -5.35
CA ILE A 26 6.26 -8.99 -4.18
C ILE A 26 5.42 -10.17 -4.68
N GLU A 27 5.86 -11.39 -4.41
CA GLU A 27 5.03 -12.59 -4.55
C GLU A 27 4.30 -12.90 -3.23
N PRO A 28 2.97 -12.70 -3.16
CA PRO A 28 2.20 -12.98 -1.96
C PRO A 28 1.77 -14.46 -1.86
N HIS A 29 1.58 -14.93 -0.63
CA HIS A 29 0.87 -16.16 -0.35
C HIS A 29 -0.62 -16.00 -0.66
N VAL A 30 -1.08 -16.64 -1.73
CA VAL A 30 -2.49 -16.58 -2.17
C VAL A 30 -3.30 -17.66 -1.45
N ILE A 31 -4.28 -17.25 -0.63
CA ILE A 31 -5.19 -18.16 0.07
C ILE A 31 -6.59 -18.03 -0.55
N GLU A 32 -7.10 -19.11 -1.11
CA GLU A 32 -8.50 -19.19 -1.58
C GLU A 32 -9.45 -19.36 -0.38
N TYR A 33 -9.89 -18.24 0.19
CA TYR A 33 -10.70 -18.22 1.43
C TYR A 33 -12.03 -18.99 1.36
N LEU A 34 -12.51 -19.32 0.16
CA LEU A 34 -13.70 -20.16 -0.05
C LEU A 34 -13.40 -21.67 0.11
N LYS A 35 -12.14 -22.09 -0.04
CA LYS A 35 -11.68 -23.47 0.16
C LYS A 35 -11.08 -23.65 1.56
N THR A 36 -10.29 -22.66 1.99
CA THR A 36 -9.61 -22.62 3.29
C THR A 36 -10.01 -21.35 4.04
N PRO A 37 -11.19 -21.33 4.69
CA PRO A 37 -11.63 -20.18 5.46
C PRO A 37 -10.69 -19.91 6.65
N PRO A 38 -10.45 -18.64 7.01
CA PRO A 38 -9.73 -18.30 8.24
C PRO A 38 -10.56 -18.72 9.47
N SER A 39 -9.88 -19.13 10.54
CA SER A 39 -10.53 -19.44 11.82
C SER A 39 -11.16 -18.19 12.45
N ALA A 40 -12.13 -18.38 13.35
CA ALA A 40 -12.76 -17.28 14.08
C ALA A 40 -11.74 -16.39 14.82
N ALA A 41 -10.75 -16.99 15.48
CA ALA A 41 -9.67 -16.25 16.15
C ALA A 41 -8.84 -15.40 15.15
N MET A 42 -8.59 -15.92 13.94
CA MET A 42 -7.88 -15.17 12.91
C MET A 42 -8.73 -14.04 12.33
N LEU A 43 -10.05 -14.22 12.18
CA LEU A 43 -10.97 -13.15 11.77
C LEU A 43 -10.99 -11.99 12.79
N VAL A 44 -11.01 -12.30 14.08
CA VAL A 44 -10.93 -11.30 15.16
C VAL A 44 -9.59 -10.55 15.11
N ASP A 45 -8.45 -11.25 14.91
CA ASP A 45 -7.16 -10.57 14.75
C ASP A 45 -7.12 -9.66 13.51
N LEU A 46 -7.65 -10.13 12.38
CA LEU A 46 -7.72 -9.35 11.14
C LEU A 46 -8.56 -8.07 11.34
N ALA A 47 -9.76 -8.17 11.92
CA ALA A 47 -10.61 -7.02 12.22
C ALA A 47 -9.90 -6.01 13.16
N ARG A 48 -9.27 -6.52 14.23
CA ARG A 48 -8.47 -5.72 15.17
C ARG A 48 -7.31 -5.00 14.50
N ARG A 49 -6.58 -5.66 13.59
CA ARG A 49 -5.46 -5.07 12.83
C ARG A 49 -5.92 -4.04 11.80
N MET A 50 -7.10 -4.23 11.21
CA MET A 50 -7.75 -3.24 10.34
C MET A 50 -8.36 -2.06 11.10
N ARG A 51 -8.55 -2.18 12.43
CA ARG A 51 -9.26 -1.21 13.29
C ARG A 51 -10.70 -0.95 12.83
N MET A 52 -11.36 -1.98 12.33
CA MET A 52 -12.76 -1.95 11.87
C MET A 52 -13.58 -3.01 12.61
N PRO A 53 -14.89 -2.79 12.84
CA PRO A 53 -15.75 -3.80 13.43
C PRO A 53 -15.88 -5.01 12.51
N LEU A 54 -16.03 -6.22 13.08
CA LEU A 54 -16.15 -7.46 12.31
C LEU A 54 -17.29 -7.40 11.29
N ARG A 55 -18.37 -6.68 11.62
CA ARG A 55 -19.51 -6.41 10.74
C ARG A 55 -19.15 -5.74 9.41
N GLU A 56 -18.18 -4.83 9.39
CA GLU A 56 -17.72 -4.19 8.13
C GLU A 56 -16.85 -5.13 7.28
N LEU A 57 -16.30 -6.20 7.87
CA LEU A 57 -15.62 -7.26 7.13
C LEU A 57 -16.61 -8.16 6.37
N LEU A 58 -17.90 -8.03 6.62
CA LEU A 58 -18.94 -8.79 5.94
C LEU A 58 -19.35 -8.15 4.61
N ARG A 59 -19.73 -9.01 3.67
CA ARG A 59 -20.26 -8.65 2.35
C ARG A 59 -21.77 -8.80 2.40
N GLU A 60 -22.50 -7.69 2.26
CA GLU A 60 -23.97 -7.69 2.25
C GLU A 60 -24.60 -8.18 0.94
N LYS A 61 -23.95 -7.91 -0.20
CA LYS A 61 -24.56 -8.06 -1.53
C LYS A 61 -24.27 -9.43 -2.16
N GLY A 62 -25.31 -10.20 -2.45
CA GLY A 62 -25.18 -11.52 -3.10
C GLY A 62 -24.52 -12.55 -2.18
N THR A 63 -25.00 -12.62 -0.95
CA THR A 63 -24.62 -13.48 0.17
C THR A 63 -25.86 -13.66 1.07
N PRO A 64 -25.93 -14.68 1.93
CA PRO A 64 -27.08 -14.85 2.84
C PRO A 64 -27.11 -13.85 4.01
N PHE A 65 -26.36 -12.73 3.94
CA PHE A 65 -26.24 -11.75 5.02
C PHE A 65 -27.58 -11.16 5.47
N ARG A 66 -28.49 -10.90 4.50
CA ARG A 66 -29.83 -10.39 4.79
C ARG A 66 -30.78 -11.50 5.25
N ASP A 67 -30.65 -12.68 4.66
CA ASP A 67 -31.51 -13.84 4.94
C ASP A 67 -31.29 -14.39 6.35
N LEU A 68 -30.04 -14.29 6.84
CA LEU A 68 -29.61 -14.65 8.20
C LEU A 68 -29.79 -13.52 9.23
N GLY A 69 -30.35 -12.36 8.85
CA GLY A 69 -30.58 -11.24 9.77
C GLY A 69 -29.32 -10.54 10.31
N LEU A 70 -28.12 -10.83 9.77
CA LEU A 70 -26.84 -10.31 10.26
C LEU A 70 -26.68 -8.78 10.15
N GLY A 71 -27.62 -8.10 9.49
CA GLY A 71 -27.73 -6.65 9.47
C GLY A 71 -28.22 -6.02 10.78
N ASP A 72 -28.84 -6.78 11.67
CA ASP A 72 -29.39 -6.26 12.93
C ASP A 72 -28.25 -5.89 13.91
N PRO A 73 -28.20 -4.66 14.46
CA PRO A 73 -27.14 -4.21 15.37
C PRO A 73 -27.10 -4.97 16.72
N THR A 74 -28.15 -5.70 17.10
CA THR A 74 -28.18 -6.56 18.29
C THR A 74 -27.36 -7.85 18.13
N VAL A 75 -27.04 -8.24 16.89
CA VAL A 75 -26.21 -9.42 16.59
C VAL A 75 -24.76 -9.16 17.02
N GLY A 76 -24.32 -9.86 18.07
CA GLY A 76 -22.95 -9.79 18.58
C GLY A 76 -21.93 -10.52 17.70
N ASP A 77 -20.65 -10.21 17.90
CA ASP A 77 -19.55 -10.73 17.07
C ASP A 77 -19.47 -12.26 17.06
N GLU A 78 -19.83 -12.96 18.14
CA GLU A 78 -19.85 -14.43 18.18
C GLU A 78 -20.82 -15.04 17.14
N ALA A 79 -22.01 -14.45 16.99
CA ALA A 79 -22.99 -14.89 16.00
C ALA A 79 -22.53 -14.56 14.56
N LEU A 80 -21.84 -13.43 14.37
CA LEU A 80 -21.20 -13.11 13.08
C LEU A 80 -20.10 -14.14 12.75
N LEU A 81 -19.26 -14.53 13.72
CA LEU A 81 -18.20 -15.53 13.54
C LEU A 81 -18.75 -16.92 13.23
N ALA A 82 -19.84 -17.33 13.89
CA ALA A 82 -20.53 -18.58 13.59
C ALA A 82 -21.06 -18.59 12.15
N ALA A 83 -21.78 -17.55 11.74
CA ALA A 83 -22.29 -17.43 10.37
C ALA A 83 -21.17 -17.40 9.32
N ILE A 84 -20.01 -16.79 9.60
CA ILE A 84 -18.85 -16.82 8.69
C ILE A 84 -18.28 -18.24 8.53
N GLN A 85 -18.27 -19.06 9.59
CA GLN A 85 -17.79 -20.45 9.50
C GLN A 85 -18.71 -21.33 8.66
N GLU A 86 -20.02 -21.18 8.81
CA GLU A 86 -21.02 -21.87 7.97
C GLU A 86 -21.02 -21.34 6.52
N HIS A 87 -20.78 -20.04 6.34
CA HIS A 87 -20.84 -19.36 5.06
C HIS A 87 -19.62 -18.45 4.81
N PRO A 88 -18.45 -19.01 4.45
CA PRO A 88 -17.24 -18.24 4.13
C PRO A 88 -17.45 -17.16 3.06
N VAL A 89 -18.44 -17.31 2.18
CA VAL A 89 -18.85 -16.34 1.17
C VAL A 89 -19.25 -14.97 1.75
N LEU A 90 -19.63 -14.91 3.03
CA LEU A 90 -19.91 -13.68 3.77
C LEU A 90 -18.67 -12.79 3.93
N ILE A 91 -17.44 -13.32 3.85
CA ILE A 91 -16.22 -12.53 3.99
C ILE A 91 -16.03 -11.62 2.75
N ASN A 92 -15.82 -10.32 3.01
CA ASN A 92 -15.56 -9.31 2.00
C ASN A 92 -14.12 -9.45 1.44
N ARG A 93 -13.92 -9.13 0.16
CA ARG A 93 -12.74 -9.57 -0.62
C ARG A 93 -12.17 -8.48 -1.54
N PRO A 94 -10.83 -8.40 -1.74
CA PRO A 94 -9.77 -9.15 -1.06
C PRO A 94 -9.36 -8.53 0.28
N ILE A 95 -8.91 -9.38 1.22
CA ILE A 95 -8.19 -8.95 2.42
C ILE A 95 -6.70 -9.17 2.17
N VAL A 96 -5.88 -8.15 2.37
CA VAL A 96 -4.42 -8.24 2.28
C VAL A 96 -3.81 -8.04 3.66
N VAL A 97 -2.94 -8.97 4.03
CA VAL A 97 -2.15 -8.97 5.26
C VAL A 97 -0.70 -8.73 4.87
N ALA A 98 -0.09 -7.67 5.41
CA ALA A 98 1.33 -7.37 5.26
C ALA A 98 1.96 -7.06 6.63
N PRO A 99 3.29 -7.04 6.73
CA PRO A 99 3.99 -6.57 7.94
C PRO A 99 3.63 -5.13 8.35
N GLN A 100 3.29 -4.27 7.38
CA GLN A 100 2.91 -2.87 7.62
C GLN A 100 1.46 -2.70 8.10
N GLY A 101 0.59 -3.69 7.90
CA GLY A 101 -0.81 -3.62 8.29
C GLY A 101 -1.71 -4.65 7.60
N VAL A 102 -3.00 -4.56 7.88
CA VAL A 102 -4.04 -5.33 7.18
C VAL A 102 -5.05 -4.33 6.63
N LYS A 103 -5.56 -4.54 5.41
CA LYS A 103 -6.68 -3.78 4.85
C LYS A 103 -7.54 -4.66 3.94
N LEU A 104 -8.82 -4.29 3.86
CA LEU A 104 -9.72 -4.67 2.79
C LEU A 104 -9.43 -3.80 1.56
N CYS A 105 -8.84 -4.34 0.50
CA CYS A 105 -8.44 -3.55 -0.67
C CYS A 105 -9.61 -3.35 -1.64
N ARG A 106 -10.50 -2.42 -1.27
CA ARG A 106 -11.62 -1.94 -2.08
C ARG A 106 -11.67 -0.41 -2.01
N PRO A 107 -11.06 0.34 -2.94
CA PRO A 107 -10.48 -0.09 -4.23
C PRO A 107 -9.19 -0.92 -4.14
N SER A 108 -8.82 -1.57 -5.24
CA SER A 108 -7.65 -2.46 -5.29
C SER A 108 -6.32 -1.75 -5.07
N GLU A 109 -6.24 -0.45 -5.37
CA GLU A 109 -5.06 0.41 -5.14
C GLU A 109 -4.71 0.62 -3.66
N THR A 110 -5.64 0.40 -2.73
CA THR A 110 -5.40 0.50 -1.27
C THR A 110 -4.32 -0.48 -0.77
N VAL A 111 -3.93 -1.47 -1.60
CA VAL A 111 -2.78 -2.34 -1.34
C VAL A 111 -1.44 -1.59 -1.34
N LEU A 112 -1.35 -0.46 -2.04
CA LEU A 112 -0.13 0.37 -2.10
C LEU A 112 0.21 0.99 -0.73
N ASP A 113 -0.79 1.17 0.15
CA ASP A 113 -0.58 1.62 1.53
C ASP A 113 0.00 0.53 2.46
N LEU A 114 0.04 -0.73 2.01
CA LEU A 114 0.46 -1.90 2.79
C LEU A 114 1.82 -2.47 2.39
N ILE A 115 2.43 -1.89 1.36
CA ILE A 115 3.74 -2.29 0.85
C ILE A 115 4.67 -1.08 0.84
N PRO A 116 5.98 -1.26 1.07
CA PRO A 116 6.93 -0.22 0.74
C PRO A 116 6.84 -0.01 -0.77
N LEU A 117 6.55 1.22 -1.19
CA LEU A 117 6.58 1.57 -2.61
C LEU A 117 8.00 1.35 -3.12
N VAL A 118 8.21 0.29 -3.89
CA VAL A 118 9.38 0.17 -4.75
C VAL A 118 9.07 1.04 -5.95
N VAL A 119 9.29 2.35 -5.77
CA VAL A 119 9.44 3.29 -6.88
C VAL A 119 10.42 2.63 -7.85
N ALA A 120 10.06 2.57 -9.13
CA ALA A 120 10.77 1.77 -10.11
C ALA A 120 12.27 2.05 -10.00
N ALA A 121 13.04 1.03 -9.62
CA ALA A 121 14.44 1.22 -9.28
C ALA A 121 15.14 1.92 -10.43
N ASP A 122 15.91 2.95 -10.07
CA ASP A 122 16.74 3.71 -10.97
C ASP A 122 17.42 2.78 -11.99
N LEU A 123 17.04 2.91 -13.25
CA LEU A 123 17.56 2.08 -14.32
C LEU A 123 18.91 2.65 -14.73
N ASP A 124 19.97 1.93 -14.38
CA ASP A 124 21.30 2.13 -14.92
C ASP A 124 21.52 1.26 -16.16
N LYS A 125 22.34 1.74 -17.09
CA LYS A 125 22.82 0.91 -18.22
C LYS A 125 23.91 -0.05 -17.73
N ASP A 126 24.33 -0.97 -18.60
CA ASP A 126 25.39 -1.94 -18.32
C ASP A 126 26.75 -1.31 -17.96
N ASP A 127 26.98 -0.03 -18.30
CA ASP A 127 28.17 0.76 -17.94
C ASP A 127 28.03 1.49 -16.57
N GLY A 128 26.92 1.30 -15.86
CA GLY A 128 26.59 1.98 -14.61
C GLY A 128 26.11 3.44 -14.78
N THR A 129 25.85 3.91 -16.01
CA THR A 129 25.32 5.26 -16.22
C THR A 129 23.80 5.32 -16.01
N PRO A 130 23.28 6.35 -15.29
CA PRO A 130 21.86 6.65 -15.20
C PRO A 130 21.17 6.70 -16.57
N PHE A 131 20.16 5.85 -16.78
CA PHE A 131 19.28 5.88 -17.95
C PHE A 131 17.89 6.43 -17.61
N LEU A 132 17.23 5.89 -16.59
CA LEU A 132 15.93 6.36 -16.10
C LEU A 132 16.01 6.53 -14.59
N ARG A 133 15.76 7.74 -14.09
CA ARG A 133 15.71 8.06 -12.66
C ARG A 133 14.32 8.58 -12.33
N ASP A 134 13.65 7.99 -11.33
CA ASP A 134 12.33 8.44 -10.88
C ASP A 134 12.47 9.37 -9.67
N GLU A 135 12.66 10.66 -9.94
CA GLU A 135 12.90 11.67 -8.90
C GLU A 135 11.59 12.13 -8.26
N GLN A 136 11.43 11.88 -6.95
CA GLN A 136 10.22 12.23 -6.22
C GLN A 136 10.07 13.75 -6.02
N ILE A 137 9.27 14.40 -6.87
CA ILE A 137 9.06 15.86 -6.84
C ILE A 137 8.19 16.28 -5.64
N SER A 138 8.69 17.24 -4.84
CA SER A 138 7.93 17.83 -3.72
C SER A 138 6.67 18.57 -4.19
N ALA A 139 5.61 18.53 -3.38
CA ALA A 139 4.35 19.26 -3.62
C ALA A 139 4.52 20.79 -3.70
N THR A 140 5.64 21.35 -3.24
CA THR A 140 5.98 22.78 -3.33
C THR A 140 6.84 23.13 -4.56
N ASP A 141 7.17 22.17 -5.42
CA ASP A 141 8.07 22.40 -6.55
C ASP A 141 7.49 23.41 -7.58
N PRO A 142 8.27 24.41 -8.03
CA PRO A 142 7.78 25.45 -8.93
C PRO A 142 7.51 24.95 -10.36
N ARG A 143 8.18 23.88 -10.82
CA ARG A 143 7.95 23.26 -12.13
C ARG A 143 6.61 22.51 -12.11
N LEU A 144 6.36 21.70 -11.08
CA LEU A 144 5.08 21.02 -10.85
C LEU A 144 3.94 22.04 -10.74
N ALA A 145 4.11 23.09 -9.93
CA ALA A 145 3.12 24.14 -9.78
C ALA A 145 2.84 24.90 -11.09
N LYS A 146 3.86 25.09 -11.96
CA LYS A 146 3.70 25.67 -13.30
C LYS A 146 2.93 24.73 -14.23
N ALA A 147 3.25 23.43 -14.23
CA ALA A 147 2.58 22.42 -15.04
C ALA A 147 1.09 22.28 -14.68
N LEU A 148 0.75 22.19 -13.38
CA LEU A 148 -0.64 22.13 -12.91
C LEU A 148 -1.44 23.37 -13.33
N ARG A 149 -0.86 24.57 -13.21
CA ARG A 149 -1.49 25.82 -13.69
C ARG A 149 -1.72 25.80 -15.20
N ALA A 150 -0.76 25.34 -16.00
CA ALA A 150 -0.90 25.24 -17.45
C ALA A 150 -2.01 24.24 -17.86
N ALA A 151 -2.09 23.10 -17.16
CA ALA A 151 -3.14 22.10 -17.33
C ALA A 151 -4.51 22.52 -16.75
N ARG A 152 -4.63 23.71 -16.15
CA ARG A 152 -5.82 24.22 -15.43
C ARG A 152 -6.27 23.32 -14.25
N LEU A 153 -5.40 22.44 -13.77
CA LEU A 153 -5.65 21.57 -12.63
C LEU A 153 -5.41 22.34 -11.32
N ARG A 154 -6.42 22.38 -10.44
CA ARG A 154 -6.27 22.95 -9.10
C ARG A 154 -6.03 21.81 -8.10
N PRO A 155 -4.86 21.73 -7.45
CA PRO A 155 -4.61 20.71 -6.44
C PRO A 155 -5.55 20.94 -5.24
N ARG A 156 -6.29 19.89 -4.84
CA ARG A 156 -7.12 19.87 -3.62
C ARG A 156 -6.22 19.72 -2.38
N ILE A 157 -5.48 20.78 -2.06
CA ILE A 157 -4.71 20.85 -0.81
C ILE A 157 -5.68 21.17 0.33
N SER A 158 -6.17 20.14 1.02
CA SER A 158 -6.83 20.32 2.31
C SER A 158 -5.78 20.76 3.34
N MET A 159 -5.76 22.04 3.69
CA MET A 159 -4.86 22.57 4.72
C MET A 159 -5.27 22.12 6.13
N SER A 160 -5.05 20.85 6.42
CA SER A 160 -4.89 20.39 7.81
C SER A 160 -3.53 20.88 8.30
N ARG A 161 -3.51 22.05 8.95
CA ARG A 161 -2.34 22.53 9.68
C ARG A 161 -2.07 21.60 10.86
N ARG A 162 -1.14 20.65 10.71
CA ARG A 162 -0.34 20.15 11.82
C ARG A 162 1.14 20.33 11.51
N ALA A 163 1.70 21.40 12.06
CA ALA A 163 3.13 21.47 12.26
C ALA A 163 3.53 20.32 13.18
N GLY A 164 4.40 19.44 12.71
CA GLY A 164 4.84 18.24 13.41
C GLY A 164 6.10 17.74 12.73
N SER A 165 7.25 18.13 13.29
CA SER A 165 8.56 17.78 12.78
C SER A 165 8.78 16.27 12.77
N LEU A 166 9.27 15.72 11.66
CA LEU A 166 9.99 14.45 11.63
C LEU A 166 11.49 14.72 11.48
N PRO A 167 12.36 13.92 12.11
CA PRO A 167 13.71 14.34 12.45
C PRO A 167 14.70 14.28 11.29
N SER A 168 15.58 15.28 11.25
CA SER A 168 16.82 15.22 10.49
C SER A 168 17.83 14.28 11.16
N ALA A 169 18.21 13.22 10.45
CA ALA A 169 19.48 12.52 10.64
C ALA A 169 20.27 12.69 9.32
N ARG A 170 20.99 13.80 9.15
CA ARG A 170 22.42 13.96 9.44
C ARG A 170 23.30 12.94 8.69
N SER A 171 24.04 13.37 7.66
CA SER A 171 25.42 13.95 7.74
C SER A 171 26.48 12.83 7.63
N ALA A 172 27.60 12.94 6.90
CA ALA A 172 28.20 14.07 6.21
C ALA A 172 29.06 13.62 5.00
N ALA A 173 29.21 14.48 3.99
CA ALA A 173 30.42 14.55 3.16
C ALA A 173 30.58 15.98 2.65
N ARG A 174 31.48 16.77 3.27
CA ARG A 174 31.83 18.11 2.78
C ARG A 174 32.96 17.97 1.77
N CYS A 175 32.69 18.16 0.48
CA CYS A 175 33.76 18.43 -0.48
C CYS A 175 34.24 19.87 -0.31
N SER A 176 35.22 20.08 0.56
CA SER A 176 35.98 21.33 0.61
C SER A 176 36.83 21.44 -0.65
N ALA A 177 36.65 22.51 -1.42
CA ALA A 177 37.53 22.81 -2.54
C ALA A 177 38.92 23.25 -2.03
N MET A 178 39.98 22.74 -2.66
CA MET A 178 41.32 23.35 -2.63
C MET A 178 41.84 23.47 -4.07
N PRO A 179 42.34 24.64 -4.49
CA PRO A 179 43.06 24.78 -5.75
C PRO A 179 44.55 24.40 -5.55
N ALA A 180 45.05 23.41 -6.29
CA ALA A 180 46.48 23.12 -6.34
C ALA A 180 47.19 24.10 -7.28
N SER A 181 48.22 24.78 -6.75
CA SER A 181 48.98 25.83 -7.43
C SER A 181 50.12 25.29 -8.31
N ARG A 182 50.51 26.12 -9.29
CA ARG A 182 51.69 26.01 -10.18
C ARG A 182 52.96 25.47 -9.51
N SER A 183 53.65 24.52 -10.18
CA SER A 183 55.12 24.32 -10.23
C SER A 183 55.44 23.02 -11.01
N THR A 184 56.53 22.81 -11.76
CA THR A 184 57.53 23.71 -12.40
C THR A 184 58.18 22.95 -13.57
N ALA A 185 58.47 23.57 -14.73
CA ALA A 185 59.28 22.96 -15.79
C ALA A 185 59.92 24.01 -16.72
N ALA A 186 61.18 24.37 -16.46
CA ALA A 186 62.03 25.15 -17.34
C ALA A 186 63.51 24.85 -17.04
N THR A 187 64.32 24.73 -18.09
CA THR A 187 65.79 24.53 -18.10
C THR A 187 66.30 23.22 -17.46
N HIS A 188 67.34 22.57 -17.99
CA HIS A 188 68.27 22.98 -19.04
C HIS A 188 68.64 21.84 -19.99
#